data_AF-A0A9E2XCC2-F1
#
_entry.id   AF-A0A9E2XCC2-F1
#
_cell.length_a   1.000
_cell.length_b   1.000
_cell.length_c   1.000
_cell.angle_alpha   90.00
_cell.angle_beta   90.00
_cell.angle_gamma   90.00
#
_symmetry.space_group_name_H-M   'P 1'
#
loop_
_entity.id
_entity.type
_entity.pdbx_description
1 polymer ?
#
loop_
_entity_poly.entity_id
_entity_poly.type
_entity_poly.pdbx_seq_one_letter_code
_entity_poly.pdbx_strand_id
1 'polypeptide(L)' 'MSKAKIVEHHKTAAEHHDRAATHHREAAKHHEADAHEKAGHHAHTAHGHASQAMHHGSEAS' A
#
# COMPACT_ATOMS: atom_id res chain seq x y z
N MET A 1 -3.05 -21.67 -10.83
CA MET A 1 -4.24 -20.86 -10.45
C MET A 1 -5.11 -20.60 -11.68
N SER A 2 -6.39 -20.25 -11.50
CA SER A 2 -7.26 -19.89 -12.64
C SER A 2 -6.97 -18.47 -13.12
N LYS A 3 -7.32 -18.17 -14.39
CA LYS A 3 -7.24 -16.80 -14.94
C LYS A 3 -7.98 -15.78 -14.08
N ALA A 4 -9.17 -16.15 -13.58
CA ALA A 4 -9.96 -15.29 -12.72
C ALA A 4 -9.20 -14.91 -11.43
N LYS A 5 -8.51 -15.87 -10.82
CA LYS A 5 -7.71 -15.64 -9.61
C LYS A 5 -6.48 -14.78 -9.87
N ILE A 6 -5.81 -14.95 -11.01
CA ILE A 6 -4.69 -14.08 -11.43
C ILE A 6 -5.16 -12.62 -11.59
N VAL A 7 -6.32 -12.42 -12.25
CA VAL A 7 -6.91 -11.09 -12.43
C VAL A 7 -7.29 -10.46 -11.08
N GLU A 8 -7.85 -11.26 -10.16
CA GLU A 8 -8.16 -10.80 -8.80
C GLU A 8 -6.89 -10.34 -8.06
N HIS A 9 -5.83 -11.15 -8.07
CA HIS A 9 -4.56 -10.77 -7.44
C HIS A 9 -3.98 -9.48 -8.02
N HIS A 10 -4.00 -9.28 -9.34
CA HIS A 10 -3.59 -8.00 -9.92
C HIS A 10 -4.43 -6.80 -9.46
N LYS A 11 -5.75 -6.97 -9.37
CA LYS A 11 -6.65 -5.91 -8.88
C LYS A 11 -6.35 -5.58 -7.42
N THR A 12 -6.26 -6.59 -6.57
CA THR A 12 -5.96 -6.42 -5.15
C THR A 12 -4.57 -5.79 -4.95
N ALA A 13 -3.56 -6.19 -5.73
CA ALA A 13 -2.25 -5.56 -5.69
C ALA A 13 -2.33 -4.06 -6.01
N ALA A 14 -3.08 -3.68 -7.05
CA ALA A 14 -3.29 -2.27 -7.40
C ALA A 14 -3.99 -1.48 -6.29
N GLU A 15 -5.06 -2.03 -5.69
CA GLU A 15 -5.77 -1.39 -4.57
C GLU A 15 -4.86 -1.17 -3.36
N HIS A 16 -4.00 -2.14 -3.04
CA HIS A 16 -3.03 -1.98 -1.97
C HIS A 16 -1.97 -0.91 -2.30
N HIS A 17 -1.48 -0.84 -3.54
CA HIS A 17 -0.58 0.24 -3.96
C HIS A 17 -1.23 1.63 -3.86
N ASP A 18 -2.49 1.78 -4.25
CA ASP A 18 -3.21 3.06 -4.14
C ASP A 18 -3.37 3.51 -2.69
N ARG A 19 -3.68 2.57 -1.78
CA ARG A 19 -3.74 2.85 -0.33
C ARG A 19 -2.37 3.20 0.24
N ALA A 20 -1.32 2.49 -0.14
CA ALA A 20 0.05 2.80 0.26
C ALA A 20 0.45 4.21 -0.17
N ALA A 21 0.18 4.58 -1.44
CA ALA A 21 0.45 5.91 -1.96
C ALA A 21 -0.32 7.00 -1.20
N THR A 22 -1.59 6.74 -0.87
CA THR A 22 -2.41 7.67 -0.07
C THR A 22 -1.82 7.88 1.31
N HIS A 23 -1.44 6.80 2.02
CA HIS A 23 -0.82 6.93 3.34
C HIS A 23 0.56 7.59 3.29
N HIS A 24 1.38 7.36 2.26
CA HIS A 24 2.63 8.10 2.10
C HIS A 24 2.40 9.61 1.92
N ARG A 25 1.34 10.02 1.19
CA ARG A 25 0.97 11.43 1.06
C ARG A 25 0.54 12.04 2.40
N GLU A 26 -0.25 11.33 3.20
CA GLU A 26 -0.62 11.79 4.54
C GLU A 26 0.58 11.86 5.49
N ALA A 27 1.49 10.88 5.42
CA ALA A 27 2.74 10.91 6.18
C ALA A 27 3.58 12.15 5.83
N ALA A 28 3.68 12.49 4.54
CA ALA A 28 4.38 13.70 4.09
C ALA A 28 3.73 14.97 4.68
N LYS A 29 2.41 15.13 4.57
CA LYS A 29 1.68 16.26 5.16
C LYS A 29 1.90 16.39 6.66
N HIS A 30 1.93 15.28 7.39
CA HIS A 30 2.20 15.30 8.83
C HIS A 30 3.65 15.64 9.16
N HIS A 31 4.62 15.24 8.35
CA HIS A 31 6.00 15.70 8.49
C HIS A 31 6.13 17.20 8.22
N GLU A 32 5.45 17.73 7.20
CA GLU A 32 5.44 19.18 6.89
C GLU A 32 4.82 20.02 8.02
N ALA A 33 3.95 19.42 8.84
CA ALA A 33 3.32 20.06 9.99
C ALA A 33 3.98 19.70 11.35
N ASP A 34 5.20 19.16 11.34
CA ASP A 34 5.96 18.72 12.54
C ASP A 34 5.22 17.69 13.43
N ALA A 35 4.22 17.00 12.88
CA ALA A 35 3.44 15.97 13.56
C ALA A 35 4.03 14.56 13.31
N HIS A 36 5.26 14.33 13.78
CA HIS A 36 6.04 13.13 13.46
C HIS A 36 5.39 11.80 13.88
N GLU A 37 4.67 11.76 14.99
CA GLU A 37 3.98 10.54 15.44
C GLU A 37 2.95 10.06 14.41
N LYS A 38 2.13 10.99 13.91
CA LYS A 38 1.12 10.70 12.87
C LYS A 38 1.78 10.34 11.55
N ALA A 39 2.87 11.03 11.22
CA ALA A 39 3.65 10.70 10.03
C ALA A 39 4.21 9.28 10.08
N GLY A 40 4.78 8.87 11.22
CA GLY A 40 5.27 7.52 11.45
C GLY A 40 4.18 6.45 11.35
N HIS A 41 3.00 6.72 11.92
CA HIS A 41 1.85 5.82 11.79
C HIS A 41 1.45 5.61 10.32
N HIS A 42 1.31 6.69 9.56
CA HIS A 42 0.95 6.59 8.14
C HIS A 42 2.05 5.93 7.30
N ALA A 43 3.33 6.21 7.57
CA ALA A 43 4.43 5.54 6.89
C ALA A 43 4.44 4.02 7.16
N HIS A 44 4.18 3.59 8.39
CA HIS A 44 4.08 2.18 8.74
C HIS A 44 2.89 1.50 8.03
N THR A 45 1.71 2.13 8.05
CA THR A 45 0.52 1.63 7.37
C THR A 45 0.73 1.53 5.85
N ALA A 46 1.39 2.52 5.24
CA ALA A 46 1.75 2.50 3.83
C ALA A 46 2.65 1.31 3.49
N HIS A 47 3.66 1.04 4.33
CA HIS A 47 4.54 -0.10 4.16
C HIS A 47 3.80 -1.44 4.23
N GLY A 48 2.85 -1.58 5.18
CA GLY A 48 2.00 -2.77 5.28
C GLY A 48 1.20 -3.02 3.99
N HIS A 49 0.61 -1.96 3.42
CA HIS A 49 -0.07 -2.06 2.13
C HIS A 49 0.88 -2.42 0.98
N ALA A 50 2.07 -1.82 0.91
CA ALA A 50 3.06 -2.16 -0.11
C ALA A 50 3.48 -3.63 -0.06
N SER A 51 3.68 -4.19 1.15
CA SER A 51 3.99 -5.61 1.34
C SER A 51 2.88 -6.54 0.85
N GLN A 52 1.62 -6.20 1.11
CA GLN A 52 0.47 -6.95 0.59
C GLN A 52 0.35 -6.83 -0.94
N ALA A 53 0.64 -5.65 -1.50
CA ALA A 53 0.64 -5.47 -2.95
C ALA A 53 1.71 -6.35 -3.62
N MET A 54 2.92 -6.41 -3.05
CA MET A 54 4.00 -7.28 -3.52
C MET A 54 3.62 -8.76 -3.41
N HIS A 55 2.97 -9.16 -2.31
CA HIS A 55 2.47 -10.53 -2.14
C HIS A 55 1.50 -10.91 -3.27
N HIS A 56 0.47 -10.08 -3.51
CA HIS A 56 -0.48 -10.35 -4.59
C HIS A 56 0.14 -10.24 -5.99
N GLY A 57 1.10 -9.34 -6.21
CA GLY A 57 1.86 -9.30 -7.47
C GLY A 57 2.64 -10.59 -7.73
N SER A 58 3.21 -11.18 -6.68
CA SER A 58 3.91 -12.46 -6.75
C SER A 58 2.94 -13.61 -7.03
N GLU A 59 1.77 -13.63 -6.39
CA GLU A 59 0.71 -14.62 -6.66
C GLU A 59 0.07 -14.46 -8.05
N ALA A 60 0.19 -13.30 -8.69
CA ALA A 60 -0.34 -13.06 -10.04
C ALA A 60 0.65 -13.39 -11.17
N SER A 61 1.90 -13.70 -10.83
CA SER A 61 2.98 -13.96 -11.80
C SER A 61 2.90 -15.32 -12.49
#